data_AF-A0A177A4H1-F1
#
_entry.id   AF-A0A177A4H1-F1
#
_cell.length_a   1.000
_cell.length_b   1.000
_cell.length_c   1.000
_cell.angle_alpha   90.00
_cell.angle_beta   90.00
_cell.angle_gamma   90.00
#
_symmetry.space_group_name_H-M   'P 1'
#
loop_
_entity.id
_entity.type
_entity.pdbx_description
1 polymer ?
#
loop_
_entity_poly.entity_id
_entity_poly.type
_entity_poly.pdbx_seq_one_letter_code
_entity_poly.pdbx_strand_id
1 'polypeptide(L)'
;MGLGPPDRQCKIGPCLALARKLKHLYTMALISRAKLEAAAWAARFPYIHLLLCLIFIADHVFGFENVVARARRRLNSSAYIGNAVPRLYIYSSADQMVPAPDVETHAKQARRAGYSDVANLRFEASGHCAHASRYAEQYWDGIARLFDKSNIIAQGWQWDLISSRSLLISLSAF
;
A
#
# COMPACT_ATOMS: atom_id res chain seq x y z
N MET A 1 -85.88 7.88 -11.26
CA MET A 1 -84.99 6.70 -11.35
C MET A 1 -83.64 7.15 -11.85
N GLY A 2 -82.68 7.43 -10.96
CA GLY A 2 -81.31 7.81 -11.32
C GLY A 2 -80.37 6.67 -10.95
N LEU A 3 -79.82 5.98 -11.95
CA LEU A 3 -78.78 4.98 -11.77
C LEU A 3 -77.46 5.70 -11.47
N GLY A 4 -77.02 5.65 -10.22
CA GLY A 4 -75.68 6.11 -9.84
C GLY A 4 -74.60 5.21 -10.45
N PRO A 5 -73.43 5.75 -10.82
CA PRO A 5 -72.37 4.97 -11.44
C PRO A 5 -71.83 3.92 -10.46
N PRO A 6 -71.42 2.73 -10.95
CA PRO A 6 -70.95 1.65 -10.09
C PRO A 6 -69.66 2.08 -9.36
N ASP A 7 -69.68 1.91 -8.04
CA ASP A 7 -68.53 2.00 -7.15
C ASP A 7 -67.40 1.09 -7.68
N ARG A 8 -66.38 1.72 -8.27
CA ARG A 8 -65.12 1.05 -8.58
C ARG A 8 -64.33 0.93 -7.29
N GLN A 9 -64.62 -0.12 -6.51
CA GLN A 9 -63.78 -0.56 -5.42
C GLN A 9 -62.36 -0.79 -5.94
N CYS A 10 -61.47 0.13 -5.61
CA CYS A 10 -60.11 0.12 -6.07
C CYS A 10 -59.36 -1.01 -5.34
N LYS A 11 -59.04 -2.10 -6.05
CA LYS A 11 -58.28 -3.27 -5.56
C LYS A 11 -56.81 -2.96 -5.17
N ILE A 12 -56.50 -1.72 -4.79
CA ILE A 12 -55.14 -1.24 -4.45
C ILE A 12 -54.70 -1.75 -3.07
N GLY A 13 -55.61 -1.86 -2.09
CA GLY A 13 -55.29 -2.28 -0.72
C GLY A 13 -54.59 -3.65 -0.63
N PRO A 14 -55.13 -4.71 -1.28
CA PRO A 14 -54.51 -6.03 -1.30
C PRO A 14 -53.14 -6.04 -1.99
N CYS A 15 -52.99 -5.31 -3.10
CA CYS A 15 -51.73 -5.21 -3.85
C CYS A 15 -50.63 -4.50 -3.05
N LEU A 16 -50.98 -3.41 -2.34
CA LEU A 16 -50.03 -2.68 -1.49
C LEU A 16 -49.62 -3.52 -0.26
N ALA A 17 -50.54 -4.28 0.32
CA ALA A 17 -50.25 -5.20 1.41
C ALA A 17 -49.30 -6.33 0.98
N LEU A 18 -49.49 -6.89 -0.22
CA LEU A 18 -48.60 -7.90 -0.79
C LEU A 18 -47.21 -7.34 -1.09
N ALA A 19 -47.11 -6.15 -1.70
CA ALA A 19 -45.84 -5.49 -1.95
C ALA A 19 -45.06 -5.20 -0.65
N ARG A 20 -45.77 -4.80 0.42
CA ARG A 20 -45.17 -4.58 1.74
C ARG A 20 -44.64 -5.89 2.35
N LYS A 21 -45.39 -6.99 2.23
CA LYS A 21 -44.94 -8.32 2.67
C LYS A 21 -43.71 -8.80 1.89
N LEU A 22 -43.70 -8.64 0.56
CA LEU A 22 -42.56 -9.02 -0.28
C LEU A 22 -41.31 -8.20 0.04
N LYS A 23 -41.45 -6.87 0.20
CA LYS A 23 -40.34 -6.00 0.60
C LYS A 23 -39.79 -6.40 1.97
N HIS A 24 -40.67 -6.68 2.95
CA HIS A 24 -40.24 -7.16 4.27
C HIS A 24 -39.51 -8.50 4.19
N LEU A 25 -40.05 -9.49 3.48
CA LEU A 25 -39.42 -10.80 3.31
C LEU A 25 -38.04 -10.68 2.65
N TYR A 26 -37.93 -9.86 1.60
CA TYR A 26 -36.66 -9.60 0.93
C TYR A 26 -35.63 -8.92 1.86
N THR A 27 -36.04 -7.89 2.61
CA THR A 27 -35.15 -7.24 3.59
C THR A 27 -34.69 -8.19 4.70
N MET A 28 -35.58 -9.04 5.22
CA MET A 28 -35.22 -10.01 6.25
C MET A 28 -34.26 -11.08 5.70
N ALA A 29 -34.47 -11.54 4.46
CA ALA A 29 -33.55 -12.47 3.80
C ALA A 29 -32.15 -11.85 3.61
N LEU A 30 -32.08 -10.57 3.20
CA LEU A 30 -30.81 -9.84 3.09
C LEU A 30 -30.11 -9.68 4.44
N ILE A 31 -30.84 -9.27 5.49
CA ILE A 31 -30.28 -9.12 6.84
C ILE A 31 -29.78 -10.46 7.38
N SER A 32 -30.51 -11.55 7.15
CA SER A 32 -30.10 -12.90 7.55
C SER A 32 -28.81 -13.34 6.85
N ARG A 33 -28.67 -13.09 5.54
CA ARG A 33 -27.42 -13.35 4.81
C ARG A 33 -26.26 -12.52 5.36
N ALA A 34 -26.46 -11.22 5.59
CA ALA A 34 -25.43 -10.35 6.16
C ALA A 34 -24.98 -10.82 7.55
N LYS A 35 -25.90 -11.30 8.40
CA LYS A 35 -25.58 -11.86 9.72
C LYS A 35 -24.79 -13.16 9.64
N LEU A 36 -25.11 -14.05 8.69
CA LEU A 36 -24.37 -15.30 8.46
C LEU A 36 -22.94 -15.01 7.99
N GLU A 37 -22.76 -14.08 7.05
CA GLU A 37 -21.44 -13.63 6.62
C GLU A 37 -20.66 -13.02 7.78
N ALA A 38 -21.26 -12.10 8.54
CA ALA A 38 -20.61 -11.49 9.70
C ALA A 38 -20.18 -12.53 10.75
N ALA A 39 -21.01 -13.54 11.01
CA ALA A 39 -20.67 -14.65 11.89
C ALA A 39 -19.52 -15.51 11.34
N ALA A 40 -19.49 -15.76 10.03
CA ALA A 40 -18.40 -16.47 9.37
C ALA A 40 -17.07 -15.70 9.44
N TRP A 41 -17.11 -14.37 9.25
CA TRP A 41 -15.94 -13.52 9.44
C TRP A 41 -15.47 -13.51 10.90
N ALA A 42 -16.39 -13.37 11.86
CA ALA A 42 -16.11 -13.44 13.29
C ALA A 42 -15.44 -14.76 13.70
N ALA A 43 -15.87 -15.88 13.09
CA ALA A 43 -15.26 -17.18 13.31
C ALA A 43 -13.86 -17.31 12.67
N ARG A 44 -13.57 -16.65 11.54
CA ARG A 44 -12.27 -16.72 10.84
C ARG A 44 -11.17 -15.86 11.47
N PHE A 45 -11.51 -14.68 12.01
CA PHE A 45 -10.55 -13.78 12.65
C PHE A 45 -9.65 -14.46 13.70
N PRO A 46 -10.15 -15.23 14.67
CA PRO A 46 -9.30 -15.86 15.68
C PRO A 46 -8.32 -16.88 15.09
N TYR A 47 -8.70 -17.62 14.05
CA TYR A 47 -7.77 -18.55 13.38
C TYR A 47 -6.66 -17.82 12.63
N ILE A 48 -6.97 -16.71 11.96
CA ILE A 48 -5.97 -15.88 11.30
C ILE A 48 -4.99 -15.32 12.33
N HIS A 49 -5.48 -14.78 13.46
CA HIS A 49 -4.63 -14.28 14.52
C HIS A 49 -3.79 -15.38 15.18
N LEU A 50 -4.38 -16.56 15.43
CA LEU A 50 -3.65 -17.71 15.96
C LEU A 50 -2.53 -18.15 15.01
N LEU A 51 -2.83 -18.26 13.71
CA LEU A 51 -1.84 -18.61 12.69
C LEU A 51 -0.70 -17.58 12.65
N LEU A 52 -1.02 -16.28 12.64
CA LEU A 52 -0.01 -15.22 12.68
C LEU A 52 0.83 -15.31 13.95
N CYS A 53 0.21 -15.47 15.13
CA CYS A 53 0.93 -15.65 16.39
C CYS A 53 1.89 -16.83 16.34
N LEU A 54 1.46 -17.99 15.81
CA LEU A 54 2.32 -19.16 15.68
C LEU A 54 3.51 -18.91 14.74
N ILE A 55 3.30 -18.21 13.62
CA ILE A 55 4.39 -17.82 12.70
C ILE A 55 5.38 -16.89 13.40
N PHE A 56 4.90 -15.85 14.07
CA PHE A 56 5.75 -14.90 14.79
C PHE A 56 6.52 -15.56 15.94
N ILE A 57 5.89 -16.47 16.69
CA ILE A 57 6.54 -17.23 17.76
C ILE A 57 7.59 -18.19 17.17
N ALA A 58 7.26 -18.90 16.10
CA ALA A 58 8.21 -19.79 15.43
C ALA A 58 9.43 -19.01 14.90
N ASP A 59 9.21 -17.87 14.24
CA ASP A 59 10.30 -16.99 13.79
C ASP A 59 11.19 -16.55 14.96
N HIS A 60 10.57 -16.16 16.09
CA HIS A 60 11.29 -15.72 17.28
C HIS A 60 12.07 -16.84 17.97
N VAL A 61 11.47 -18.03 18.12
CA VAL A 61 12.06 -19.17 18.86
C VAL A 61 13.11 -19.92 18.04
N PHE A 62 12.84 -20.17 16.77
CA PHE A 62 13.78 -20.88 15.89
C PHE A 62 14.87 -19.95 15.34
N GLY A 63 14.84 -18.66 15.69
CA GLY A 63 15.83 -17.67 15.25
C GLY A 63 15.80 -17.42 13.75
N PHE A 64 14.68 -17.74 13.08
CA PHE A 64 14.51 -17.36 11.69
C PHE A 64 14.47 -15.85 11.60
N GLU A 65 15.18 -15.34 10.60
CA GLU A 65 15.15 -13.92 10.37
C GLU A 65 13.75 -13.50 9.92
N ASN A 66 13.10 -12.64 10.71
CA ASN A 66 11.82 -12.06 10.36
C ASN A 66 11.86 -11.41 8.97
N VAL A 67 10.79 -11.55 8.20
CA VAL A 67 10.69 -11.05 6.82
C VAL A 67 11.03 -9.56 6.68
N VAL A 68 10.69 -8.74 7.68
CA VAL A 68 10.98 -7.31 7.71
C VAL A 68 12.47 -7.06 7.93
N ALA A 69 13.10 -7.79 8.85
CA ALA A 69 14.54 -7.70 9.08
C ALA A 69 15.33 -8.10 7.82
N ARG A 70 14.88 -9.17 7.15
CA ARG A 70 15.47 -9.66 5.90
C ARG A 70 15.35 -8.63 4.79
N ALA A 71 14.18 -8.02 4.64
CA ALA A 71 13.96 -6.94 3.69
C ALA A 71 14.87 -5.74 4.00
N ARG A 72 14.96 -5.29 5.27
CA ARG A 72 15.83 -4.18 5.69
C ARG A 72 17.30 -4.44 5.33
N ARG A 73 17.82 -5.65 5.55
CA ARG A 73 19.20 -6.00 5.16
C ARG A 73 19.40 -6.00 3.65
N ARG A 74 18.50 -6.64 2.90
CA ARG A 74 18.61 -6.70 1.42
C ARG A 74 18.54 -5.32 0.78
N LEU A 75 17.68 -4.44 1.30
CA LEU A 75 17.57 -3.06 0.84
C LEU A 75 18.88 -2.27 1.03
N ASN A 76 19.74 -2.60 1.99
CA ASN A 76 21.03 -1.95 2.16
C ASN A 76 22.21 -2.77 1.60
N SER A 77 21.94 -3.78 0.76
CA SER A 77 22.98 -4.58 0.12
C SER A 77 23.15 -4.20 -1.36
N SER A 78 24.38 -3.86 -1.73
CA SER A 78 24.75 -3.50 -3.10
C SER A 78 24.56 -4.63 -4.11
N ALA A 79 24.45 -5.88 -3.62
CA ALA A 79 24.13 -7.05 -4.44
C ALA A 79 22.71 -6.99 -5.03
N TYR A 80 21.81 -6.21 -4.43
CA TYR A 80 20.43 -6.07 -4.89
C TYR A 80 20.14 -4.68 -5.44
N ILE A 81 20.66 -3.63 -4.81
CA ILE A 81 20.45 -2.24 -5.23
C ILE A 81 21.80 -1.55 -5.37
N GLY A 82 22.15 -1.09 -6.57
CA GLY A 82 23.43 -0.41 -6.81
C GLY A 82 23.62 0.83 -5.94
N ASN A 83 24.86 1.08 -5.49
CA ASN A 83 25.20 2.20 -4.60
C ASN A 83 24.98 3.59 -5.22
N ALA A 84 24.92 3.66 -6.55
CA ALA A 84 24.62 4.87 -7.30
C ALA A 84 23.11 5.18 -7.35
N VAL A 85 22.23 4.23 -7.03
CA VAL A 85 20.78 4.46 -7.10
C VAL A 85 20.38 5.45 -5.99
N PRO A 86 19.75 6.59 -6.33
CA PRO A 86 19.34 7.57 -5.34
C PRO A 86 18.19 7.03 -4.49
N ARG A 87 18.13 7.47 -3.24
CA ARG A 87 17.17 6.95 -2.25
C ARG A 87 16.43 8.08 -1.56
N LEU A 88 15.12 7.91 -1.42
CA LEU A 88 14.27 8.79 -0.64
C LEU A 88 13.54 7.99 0.44
N TYR A 89 13.80 8.35 1.70
CA TYR A 89 13.07 7.82 2.86
C TYR A 89 11.94 8.77 3.20
N ILE A 90 10.70 8.31 3.08
CA ILE A 90 9.50 9.07 3.43
C ILE A 90 8.90 8.48 4.70
N TYR A 91 8.72 9.29 5.73
CA TYR A 91 8.22 8.83 7.02
C TYR A 91 7.58 9.97 7.83
N SER A 92 6.94 9.62 8.93
CA SER A 92 6.27 10.57 9.83
C SER A 92 6.55 10.25 11.29
N SER A 93 6.71 11.27 12.13
CA SER A 93 6.81 11.08 13.58
C SER A 93 5.49 10.58 14.20
N ALA A 94 4.36 10.82 13.53
CA ALA A 94 3.04 10.33 13.94
C ALA A 94 2.68 8.92 13.41
N ASP A 95 3.57 8.25 12.67
CA ASP A 95 3.35 6.85 12.25
C ASP A 95 3.63 5.90 13.44
N GLN A 96 2.57 5.25 13.92
CA GLN A 96 2.65 4.27 15.02
C GLN A 96 3.04 2.87 14.56
N MET A 97 2.88 2.55 13.27
CA MET A 97 3.21 1.23 12.72
C MET A 97 4.70 1.13 12.39
N VAL A 98 5.30 2.19 11.86
CA VAL A 98 6.73 2.24 11.56
C VAL A 98 7.35 3.47 12.23
N PRO A 99 7.98 3.31 13.41
CA PRO A 99 8.56 4.43 14.14
C PRO A 99 9.63 5.18 13.33
N ALA A 100 9.57 6.51 13.35
CA ALA A 100 10.56 7.37 12.69
C ALA A 100 12.04 7.03 13.03
N PRO A 101 12.42 6.70 14.28
CA PRO A 101 13.79 6.31 14.61
C PRO A 101 14.30 5.08 13.84
N ASP A 102 13.42 4.13 13.53
CA ASP A 102 13.79 2.92 12.80
C ASP A 102 14.09 3.20 11.33
N VAL A 103 13.36 4.15 10.74
CA VAL A 103 13.59 4.66 9.38
C VAL A 103 14.88 5.45 9.33
N GLU A 104 15.10 6.36 10.28
CA GLU A 104 16.32 7.16 10.37
C GLU A 104 17.57 6.30 10.57
N THR A 105 17.46 5.26 11.40
CA THR A 105 18.54 4.29 11.60
C THR A 105 18.84 3.53 10.30
N HIS A 106 17.82 3.11 9.55
CA HIS A 106 18.02 2.43 8.26
C HIS A 106 18.67 3.34 7.21
N ALA A 107 18.25 4.61 7.15
CA ALA A 107 18.85 5.61 6.27
C ALA A 107 20.32 5.89 6.64
N LYS A 108 20.66 5.96 7.93
CA LYS A 108 22.05 6.07 8.40
C LYS A 108 22.88 4.85 8.01
N GLN A 109 22.31 3.63 8.13
CA GLN A 109 22.97 2.40 7.67
C GLN A 109 23.21 2.41 6.16
N ALA A 110 22.27 2.91 5.36
CA ALA A 110 22.46 3.07 3.93
C ALA A 110 23.65 4.02 3.63
N ARG A 111 23.70 5.20 4.26
CA ARG A 111 24.84 6.12 4.09
C ARG A 111 26.19 5.44 4.43
N ARG A 112 26.23 4.66 5.52
CA ARG A 112 27.43 3.90 5.91
C ARG A 112 27.79 2.76 4.96
N ALA A 113 26.81 2.18 4.27
CA ALA A 113 27.01 1.12 3.28
C ALA A 113 27.52 1.63 1.92
N GLY A 114 27.72 2.94 1.77
CA GLY A 114 28.28 3.55 0.55
C GLY A 114 27.25 4.01 -0.47
N TYR A 115 25.96 4.11 -0.10
CA TYR A 115 24.96 4.74 -0.96
C TYR A 115 25.21 6.24 -1.07
N SER A 116 25.44 6.70 -2.29
CA SER A 116 25.93 8.05 -2.60
C SER A 116 24.87 9.15 -2.40
N ASP A 117 23.60 8.85 -2.65
CA ASP A 117 22.50 9.83 -2.53
C ASP A 117 21.36 9.25 -1.67
N VAL A 118 21.27 9.74 -0.42
CA VAL A 118 20.25 9.33 0.55
C VAL A 118 19.56 10.56 1.14
N ALA A 119 18.34 10.81 0.69
CA ALA A 119 17.47 11.87 1.15
C ALA A 119 16.41 11.35 2.15
N ASN A 120 16.01 12.23 3.07
CA ASN A 120 14.96 11.97 4.05
C ASN A 120 13.87 13.06 3.90
N LEU A 121 12.61 12.65 3.79
CA LEU A 121 11.43 13.51 3.83
C LEU A 121 10.58 13.10 5.03
N ARG A 122 10.66 13.92 6.08
CA ARG A 122 9.98 13.69 7.36
C ARG A 122 8.75 14.57 7.48
N PHE A 123 7.63 13.95 7.84
CA PHE A 123 6.38 14.62 8.22
C PHE A 123 6.13 14.53 9.72
N GLU A 124 5.24 15.38 10.25
CA GLU A 124 4.97 15.41 11.70
C GLU A 124 3.58 14.86 12.10
N ALA A 125 2.61 14.79 11.18
CA ALA A 125 1.21 14.48 11.56
C ALA A 125 0.45 13.55 10.62
N SER A 126 1.15 12.71 9.85
CA SER A 126 0.52 11.69 8.99
C SER A 126 0.69 10.30 9.59
N GLY A 127 -0.38 9.51 9.62
CA GLY A 127 -0.33 8.10 10.00
C GLY A 127 0.25 7.22 8.88
N HIS A 128 0.29 5.91 9.15
CA HIS A 128 0.76 4.91 8.21
C HIS A 128 0.00 4.98 6.89
N CYS A 129 0.72 5.00 5.77
CA CYS A 129 0.16 5.12 4.41
C CYS A 129 -0.68 6.39 4.14
N ALA A 130 -0.60 7.42 4.99
CA ALA A 130 -1.41 8.65 4.85
C ALA A 130 -0.61 9.88 4.35
N HIS A 131 0.68 9.73 4.02
CA HIS A 131 1.55 10.85 3.64
C HIS A 131 1.08 11.56 2.38
N ALA A 132 0.77 10.81 1.31
CA ALA A 132 0.33 11.38 0.04
C ALA A 132 -1.05 12.06 0.13
N SER A 133 -1.91 11.62 1.05
CA SER A 133 -3.22 12.23 1.25
C SER A 133 -3.11 13.53 2.04
N ARG A 134 -2.32 13.54 3.12
CA ARG A 134 -2.21 14.69 4.03
C ARG A 134 -1.23 15.76 3.55
N TYR A 135 -0.16 15.35 2.89
CA TYR A 135 0.95 16.20 2.44
C TYR A 135 1.22 15.98 0.94
N ALA A 136 0.17 16.01 0.12
CA ALA A 136 0.22 15.66 -1.29
C ALA A 136 1.34 16.37 -2.06
N GLU A 137 1.39 17.70 -1.99
CA GLU A 137 2.38 18.52 -2.70
C GLU A 137 3.81 18.12 -2.32
N GLN A 138 4.14 18.13 -1.02
CA GLN A 138 5.47 17.79 -0.52
C GLN A 138 5.87 16.35 -0.85
N TYR A 139 4.92 15.41 -0.77
CA TYR A 139 5.13 14.01 -1.11
C TYR A 139 5.47 13.83 -2.59
N TRP A 140 4.63 14.35 -3.48
CA TRP A 140 4.82 14.21 -4.93
C TRP A 140 6.04 14.96 -5.44
N ASP A 141 6.32 16.13 -4.89
CA ASP A 141 7.55 16.88 -5.15
C ASP A 141 8.81 16.09 -4.77
N GLY A 142 8.77 15.38 -3.63
CA GLY A 142 9.86 14.50 -3.22
C GLY A 142 10.11 13.38 -4.22
N ILE A 143 9.03 12.73 -4.69
CA ILE A 143 9.08 11.68 -5.70
C ILE A 143 9.60 12.21 -7.03
N ALA A 144 9.12 13.37 -7.49
CA ALA A 144 9.58 14.00 -8.72
C ALA A 144 11.09 14.25 -8.69
N ARG A 145 11.60 14.88 -7.61
CA ARG A 145 13.04 15.12 -7.42
C ARG A 145 13.86 13.83 -7.40
N LEU A 146 13.34 12.75 -6.83
CA LEU A 146 14.01 11.44 -6.85
C LEU A 146 14.14 10.91 -8.29
N PHE A 147 13.08 11.02 -9.08
CA PHE A 147 13.10 10.57 -10.47
C PHE A 147 14.02 11.40 -11.35
N ASP A 148 14.04 12.72 -11.19
CA ASP A 148 14.98 13.60 -11.90
C ASP A 148 16.44 13.16 -11.65
N LYS A 149 16.78 12.92 -10.37
CA LYS A 149 18.10 12.39 -9.99
C LYS A 149 18.40 11.04 -10.64
N SER A 150 17.43 10.12 -10.66
CA SER A 150 17.61 8.80 -11.28
C SER A 150 17.81 8.89 -12.80
N ASN A 151 17.12 9.81 -13.47
CA ASN A 151 17.25 10.03 -14.91
C ASN A 151 18.61 10.61 -15.28
N ILE A 152 19.12 11.57 -14.50
CA ILE A 152 20.46 12.12 -14.69
C ILE A 152 21.52 11.01 -14.63
N ILE A 153 21.41 10.13 -13.63
CA ILE A 153 22.35 9.01 -13.47
C ILE A 153 22.22 8.04 -14.65
N ALA A 154 21.00 7.67 -15.05
CA ALA A 154 20.80 6.78 -16.20
C ALA A 154 21.38 7.35 -17.51
N GLN A 155 21.20 8.65 -17.75
CA GLN A 155 21.76 9.33 -18.91
C GLN A 155 23.29 9.40 -18.87
N GLY A 156 23.89 9.66 -17.70
CA GLY A 156 25.34 9.62 -17.52
C GLY A 156 25.94 8.27 -17.92
N TRP A 157 25.32 7.17 -17.48
CA TRP A 157 25.74 5.82 -17.85
C TRP A 157 25.60 5.55 -19.35
N GLN A 158 24.56 6.09 -20.00
CA GLN A 158 24.36 5.96 -21.44
C GLN A 158 25.48 6.66 -22.24
N TRP A 159 25.89 7.87 -21.83
CA TRP A 159 26.97 8.61 -22.48
C TRP A 159 28.33 7.95 -22.29
N ASP A 160 28.64 7.43 -21.08
CA ASP A 160 29.90 6.73 -20.81
C ASP A 160 30.03 5.46 -21.65
N LEU A 161 28.95 4.71 -21.85
CA LEU A 161 28.92 3.52 -22.72
C LEU A 161 29.11 3.85 -24.19
N ILE A 162 28.50 4.94 -24.68
CA ILE A 162 28.66 5.40 -26.06
C ILE A 162 30.09 5.89 -26.29
N SER A 163 30.61 6.74 -25.40
CA SER A 163 31.98 7.27 -25.46
C SER A 163 33.03 6.16 -25.41
N SER A 164 32.86 5.18 -24.51
CA SER A 164 33.76 4.02 -24.40
C SER A 164 33.72 3.14 -25.66
N ARG A 165 32.55 2.96 -26.29
CA ARG A 165 32.45 2.24 -27.59
C ARG A 165 33.11 3.01 -28.73
N SER A 166 32.97 4.33 -28.77
CA SER A 166 33.62 5.19 -29.78
C SER A 166 35.15 5.16 -29.66
N LEU A 167 35.68 5.17 -28.43
CA LEU A 167 37.12 5.03 -28.17
C LEU A 167 37.64 3.64 -28.55
N LEU A 168 36.89 2.57 -28.30
CA LEU A 168 37.27 1.21 -28.70
C LEU A 168 37.26 1.02 -30.23
N ILE A 169 36.32 1.63 -30.96
CA ILE A 169 36.32 1.61 -32.44
C ILE A 169 37.50 2.40 -33.01
N SER A 170 37.89 3.51 -32.37
CA SER A 170 39.06 4.29 -32.79
C SER A 170 40.38 3.57 -32.51
N LEU A 171 40.45 2.71 -31.48
CA LEU A 171 41.64 1.93 -31.14
C LEU A 171 41.76 0.63 -31.94
N SER A 172 40.67 0.08 -32.47
CA SER A 172 40.69 -1.08 -33.40
C SER A 172 40.88 -0.69 -34.87
N ALA A 173 40.96 0.61 -35.16
CA ALA A 173 41.18 1.18 -36.50
C ALA A 173 42.65 1.59 -36.75
N PHE A 174 43.57 1.20 -35.85
CA PHE A 174 45.02 1.33 -35.99
C PHE A 174 45.69 -0.05 -36.01
#